data_AF-A0A1P8WJ20-F1
#
_entry.id   AF-A0A1P8WJ20-F1
#
_cell.length_a   1.000
_cell.length_b   1.000
_cell.length_c   1.000
_cell.angle_alpha   90.00
_cell.angle_beta   90.00
_cell.angle_gamma   90.00
#
_symmetry.space_group_name_H-M   'P 1'
#
loop_
_entity.id
_entity.type
_entity.pdbx_description
1 polymer ?
#
loop_
_entity_poly.entity_id
_entity_poly.type
_entity_poly.pdbx_seq_one_letter_code
_entity_poly.pdbx_strand_id
1 'polypeptide(L)'
;MMHVAHLTIHSFVGLGSHMALYPPSVVPVMTPHVSMDTLLGLTIGAKWSKTVIGPFGFQFIGQGNDSGLVVPHIALPPPNVLIPVIIAFGGSKPMFSASTVKIDVDGAGVPMAAVCFPCNFVSMNQACNDPCNYPSDVVISPNSVVVGFTPGDYAAGLVGIAADSAVSFVASKIGGAVAADVMSAVGGRIASAMLRKWTQELTETFGEKFAKEATEAAAENMLERVVPQVIQEAMGKVIGNEVGSVITSTTDEPKGQPVSNSRSSTSELSNNTDNAAPIHVAD
;
A
#
# COMPACT_ATOMS: atom_id res chain seq x y z
N MET A 1 7.58 -4.85 26.48
CA MET A 1 6.11 -4.78 26.41
C MET A 1 5.61 -6.10 25.87
N MET A 2 4.44 -6.57 26.33
CA MET A 2 3.89 -7.88 25.95
C MET A 2 2.96 -7.73 24.75
N HIS A 3 3.29 -8.41 23.65
CA HIS A 3 2.51 -8.40 22.41
C HIS A 3 2.17 -9.82 21.99
N VAL A 4 1.01 -10.01 21.41
CA VAL A 4 0.57 -11.31 20.92
C VAL A 4 1.29 -11.63 19.61
N ALA A 5 1.76 -12.86 19.42
CA ALA A 5 2.39 -13.28 18.16
C ALA A 5 1.37 -13.34 17.02
N HIS A 6 1.78 -13.23 15.76
CA HIS A 6 0.90 -13.56 14.63
C HIS A 6 0.97 -15.06 14.29
N LEU A 7 -0.20 -15.65 14.04
CA LEU A 7 -0.34 -17.01 13.50
C LEU A 7 -0.61 -16.99 12.00
N THR A 8 -0.47 -18.12 11.32
CA THR A 8 -0.88 -18.28 9.92
C THR A 8 -2.37 -18.05 9.72
N ILE A 9 -3.20 -18.38 10.72
CA ILE A 9 -4.62 -18.08 10.72
C ILE A 9 -4.88 -16.84 11.54
N HIS A 10 -4.99 -15.71 10.85
CA HIS A 10 -5.65 -14.52 11.36
C HIS A 10 -6.39 -13.85 10.23
N SER A 11 -7.61 -13.42 10.53
CA SER A 11 -8.46 -12.70 9.59
C SER A 11 -8.09 -11.22 9.59
N PHE A 12 -8.20 -10.59 8.43
CA PHE A 12 -8.15 -9.14 8.33
C PHE A 12 -9.30 -8.60 7.49
N VAL A 13 -9.64 -7.35 7.74
CA VAL A 13 -10.50 -6.54 6.89
C VAL A 13 -9.77 -5.24 6.58
N GLY A 14 -9.58 -4.97 5.30
CA GLY A 14 -8.92 -3.79 4.79
C GLY A 14 -9.89 -2.77 4.24
N LEU A 15 -9.62 -1.49 4.52
CA LEU A 15 -10.26 -0.36 3.86
C LEU A 15 -9.19 0.43 3.10
N GLY A 16 -9.11 0.15 1.80
CA GLY A 16 -8.03 0.62 0.95
C GLY A 16 -8.52 1.46 -0.22
N SER A 17 -7.60 1.80 -1.12
CA SER A 17 -7.90 2.41 -2.40
C SER A 17 -7.05 1.85 -3.52
N HIS A 18 -7.68 1.62 -4.67
CA HIS A 18 -7.01 1.20 -5.89
C HIS A 18 -7.43 2.05 -7.07
N MET A 19 -6.56 2.12 -8.07
CA MET A 19 -6.95 2.58 -9.40
C MET A 19 -8.02 1.63 -9.94
N ALA A 20 -9.14 2.20 -10.34
CA ALA A 20 -10.29 1.48 -10.82
C ALA A 20 -10.74 2.00 -12.17
N LEU A 21 -11.11 1.08 -13.05
CA LEU A 21 -11.62 1.37 -14.37
C LEU A 21 -13.09 1.00 -14.43
N TYR A 22 -13.95 2.02 -14.45
CA TYR A 22 -15.41 1.87 -14.56
C TYR A 22 -15.83 2.16 -15.99
N PRO A 23 -16.31 1.18 -16.76
CA PRO A 23 -16.93 1.44 -18.04
C PRO A 23 -18.08 2.45 -17.87
N PRO A 24 -18.22 3.43 -18.77
CA PRO A 24 -17.51 3.60 -20.03
C PRO A 24 -16.18 4.39 -19.92
N SER A 25 -15.76 4.81 -18.72
CA SER A 25 -14.50 5.53 -18.53
C SER A 25 -13.31 4.71 -19.00
N VAL A 26 -12.42 5.35 -19.76
CA VAL A 26 -11.12 4.81 -20.18
C VAL A 26 -9.97 5.26 -19.28
N VAL A 27 -10.25 6.19 -18.36
CA VAL A 27 -9.27 6.71 -17.41
C VAL A 27 -9.50 6.03 -16.07
N PRO A 28 -8.50 5.31 -15.54
CA PRO A 28 -8.55 4.78 -14.20
C PRO A 28 -8.68 5.93 -13.18
N VAL A 29 -9.58 5.79 -12.22
CA VAL A 29 -9.77 6.72 -11.11
C VAL A 29 -9.50 6.02 -9.80
N MET A 30 -8.94 6.72 -8.82
CA MET A 30 -8.75 6.15 -7.49
C MET A 30 -10.13 5.93 -6.84
N THR A 31 -10.41 4.71 -6.39
CA THR A 31 -11.64 4.42 -5.63
C THR A 31 -11.38 3.57 -4.41
N PRO A 32 -12.20 3.73 -3.36
CA PRO A 32 -12.10 2.88 -2.20
C PRO A 32 -12.45 1.42 -2.53
N HIS A 33 -11.87 0.51 -1.76
CA HIS A 33 -12.22 -0.91 -1.81
C HIS A 33 -12.24 -1.49 -0.40
N VAL A 34 -12.92 -2.63 -0.26
CA VAL A 34 -12.84 -3.49 0.92
C VAL A 34 -12.09 -4.75 0.55
N SER A 35 -11.09 -5.12 1.32
CA SER A 35 -10.39 -6.39 1.19
C SER A 35 -10.64 -7.26 2.43
N MET A 36 -10.67 -8.57 2.25
CA MET A 36 -10.77 -9.50 3.37
C MET A 36 -10.11 -10.81 3.03
N ASP A 37 -9.25 -11.31 3.90
CA ASP A 37 -8.68 -12.64 3.79
C ASP A 37 -8.19 -13.12 5.17
N THR A 38 -7.70 -14.34 5.18
CA THR A 38 -6.77 -14.84 6.18
C THR A 38 -5.35 -14.86 5.58
N LEU A 39 -4.28 -14.83 6.37
CA LEU A 39 -2.90 -15.01 5.83
C LEU A 39 -2.62 -16.45 5.28
N LEU A 40 -3.65 -17.17 4.87
CA LEU A 40 -3.63 -18.47 4.21
C LEU A 40 -4.01 -18.34 2.72
N GLY A 41 -3.40 -17.40 1.99
CA GLY A 41 -3.54 -17.34 0.53
C GLY A 41 -2.71 -18.42 -0.16
N LEU A 42 -2.23 -18.17 -1.39
CA LEU A 42 -1.46 -19.16 -2.17
C LEU A 42 -0.09 -19.56 -1.55
N THR A 43 0.29 -19.05 -0.38
CA THR A 43 1.50 -19.42 0.41
C THR A 43 2.85 -19.21 -0.31
N ILE A 44 2.84 -18.60 -1.49
CA ILE A 44 4.05 -18.32 -2.28
C ILE A 44 4.89 -17.28 -1.53
N GLY A 45 6.10 -17.67 -1.11
CA GLY A 45 6.98 -16.80 -0.32
C GLY A 45 6.56 -16.65 1.15
N ALA A 46 5.71 -17.55 1.66
CA ALA A 46 5.28 -17.53 3.04
C ALA A 46 6.43 -17.78 4.02
N LYS A 47 6.48 -17.01 5.09
CA LYS A 47 7.50 -17.07 6.15
C LYS A 47 6.95 -17.79 7.37
N TRP A 48 6.67 -19.07 7.23
CA TRP A 48 6.09 -19.88 8.29
C TRP A 48 7.15 -20.56 9.15
N SER A 49 6.89 -20.63 10.45
CA SER A 49 7.72 -21.35 11.40
C SER A 49 7.75 -22.85 11.07
N LYS A 50 8.95 -23.41 10.91
CA LYS A 50 9.17 -24.85 10.67
C LYS A 50 9.39 -25.67 11.93
N THR A 51 9.83 -25.01 13.00
CA THR A 51 10.29 -25.67 14.23
C THR A 51 9.34 -25.52 15.41
N VAL A 52 8.51 -24.47 15.41
CA VAL A 52 7.56 -24.20 16.50
C VAL A 52 6.16 -24.06 15.93
N ILE A 53 5.24 -24.85 16.47
CA ILE A 53 3.81 -24.79 16.16
C ILE A 53 3.11 -24.02 17.28
N GLY A 54 2.28 -23.06 16.89
CA GLY A 54 1.47 -22.27 17.80
C GLY A 54 0.19 -22.99 18.26
N PRO A 55 -0.67 -22.28 19.02
CA PRO A 55 -1.93 -22.82 19.49
C PRO A 55 -2.79 -23.37 18.34
N PHE A 56 -3.57 -24.41 18.64
CA PHE A 56 -4.47 -25.08 17.68
C PHE A 56 -3.78 -25.70 16.45
N GLY A 57 -2.47 -25.87 16.49
CA GLY A 57 -1.72 -26.47 15.37
C GLY A 57 -1.32 -25.47 14.28
N PHE A 58 -1.60 -24.17 14.46
CA PHE A 58 -1.26 -23.14 13.48
C PHE A 58 0.18 -22.66 13.65
N GLN A 59 0.87 -22.42 12.55
CA GLN A 59 2.26 -21.99 12.59
C GLN A 59 2.35 -20.50 12.93
N PHE A 60 3.46 -20.11 13.56
CA PHE A 60 3.82 -18.70 13.66
C PHE A 60 4.33 -18.18 12.33
N ILE A 61 4.21 -16.88 12.10
CA ILE A 61 4.73 -16.22 10.91
C ILE A 61 5.82 -15.20 11.23
N GLY A 62 6.72 -15.00 10.27
CA GLY A 62 7.80 -14.03 10.35
C GLY A 62 7.36 -12.64 9.89
N GLN A 63 8.16 -11.64 10.25
CA GLN A 63 7.99 -10.27 9.77
C GLN A 63 7.91 -10.20 8.23
N GLY A 64 6.92 -9.45 7.73
CA GLY A 64 6.70 -9.28 6.30
C GLY A 64 6.24 -10.55 5.59
N ASN A 65 5.66 -11.51 6.30
CA ASN A 65 4.89 -12.59 5.68
C ASN A 65 3.69 -12.01 4.95
N ASP A 66 3.57 -12.24 3.65
CA ASP A 66 2.41 -11.79 2.89
C ASP A 66 1.21 -12.75 3.06
N SER A 67 -0.03 -12.25 2.93
CA SER A 67 -1.22 -13.11 2.77
C SER A 67 -1.07 -14.00 1.55
N GLY A 68 -0.24 -13.57 0.60
CA GLY A 68 -0.03 -14.22 -0.66
C GLY A 68 -0.98 -13.67 -1.71
N LEU A 69 -0.90 -14.25 -2.90
CA LEU A 69 -1.71 -13.86 -4.05
C LEU A 69 -3.18 -14.26 -3.84
N VAL A 70 -4.08 -13.55 -4.53
CA VAL A 70 -5.53 -13.84 -4.58
C VAL A 70 -6.30 -13.37 -3.34
N VAL A 71 -5.95 -12.20 -2.80
CA VAL A 71 -6.73 -11.56 -1.72
C VAL A 71 -8.07 -11.07 -2.30
N PRO A 72 -9.23 -11.48 -1.78
CA PRO A 72 -10.52 -10.96 -2.21
C PRO A 72 -10.65 -9.44 -2.03
N HIS A 73 -11.10 -8.75 -3.08
CA HIS A 73 -11.35 -7.30 -3.10
C HIS A 73 -12.75 -6.99 -3.62
N ILE A 74 -13.42 -6.03 -3.00
CA ILE A 74 -14.71 -5.48 -3.41
C ILE A 74 -14.51 -3.99 -3.70
N ALA A 75 -14.63 -3.58 -4.96
CA ALA A 75 -14.58 -2.18 -5.36
C ALA A 75 -15.83 -1.41 -4.92
N LEU A 76 -15.65 -0.17 -4.48
CA LEU A 76 -16.72 0.74 -4.10
C LEU A 76 -16.62 2.05 -4.92
N PRO A 77 -17.54 2.31 -5.88
CA PRO A 77 -18.67 1.47 -6.29
C PRO A 77 -18.23 0.28 -7.17
N PRO A 78 -19.06 -0.77 -7.32
CA PRO A 78 -18.87 -1.77 -8.38
C PRO A 78 -19.49 -1.31 -9.73
N PRO A 79 -19.10 -1.87 -10.90
CA PRO A 79 -18.04 -2.86 -11.13
C PRO A 79 -16.72 -2.24 -11.62
N ASN A 80 -15.59 -2.62 -11.01
CA ASN A 80 -14.25 -2.23 -11.47
C ASN A 80 -13.62 -3.35 -12.32
N VAL A 81 -13.26 -3.04 -13.57
CA VAL A 81 -12.67 -4.00 -14.52
C VAL A 81 -11.30 -4.50 -14.07
N LEU A 82 -10.58 -3.74 -13.26
CA LEU A 82 -9.25 -4.10 -12.75
C LEU A 82 -9.32 -5.06 -11.54
N ILE A 83 -10.51 -5.38 -11.01
CA ILE A 83 -10.65 -6.23 -9.81
C ILE A 83 -9.96 -7.59 -9.94
N PRO A 84 -10.04 -8.33 -11.06
CA PRO A 84 -9.32 -9.61 -11.18
C PRO A 84 -7.80 -9.47 -11.04
N VAL A 85 -7.23 -8.36 -11.54
CA VAL A 85 -5.79 -8.08 -11.43
C VAL A 85 -5.45 -7.66 -10.00
N ILE A 86 -6.25 -6.78 -9.41
CA ILE A 86 -6.12 -6.34 -8.01
C ILE A 86 -6.15 -7.55 -7.07
N ILE A 87 -7.11 -8.46 -7.25
CA ILE A 87 -7.20 -9.70 -6.46
C ILE A 87 -5.96 -10.55 -6.64
N ALA A 88 -5.54 -10.78 -7.89
CA ALA A 88 -4.39 -11.64 -8.20
C ALA A 88 -3.09 -11.17 -7.54
N PHE A 89 -2.88 -9.86 -7.39
CA PHE A 89 -1.68 -9.27 -6.81
C PHE A 89 -1.89 -8.59 -5.45
N GLY A 90 -3.06 -8.80 -4.83
CA GLY A 90 -3.34 -8.27 -3.50
C GLY A 90 -2.44 -8.90 -2.45
N GLY A 91 -2.23 -8.16 -1.36
CA GLY A 91 -1.34 -8.58 -0.28
C GLY A 91 -1.60 -7.83 1.02
N SER A 92 -1.25 -8.47 2.13
CA SER A 92 -1.37 -7.95 3.49
C SER A 92 -0.18 -8.44 4.32
N LYS A 93 0.63 -7.52 4.85
CA LYS A 93 1.90 -7.85 5.51
C LYS A 93 1.96 -7.35 6.95
N PRO A 94 2.28 -8.19 7.95
CA PRO A 94 2.57 -7.76 9.29
C PRO A 94 3.99 -7.18 9.34
N MET A 95 4.07 -5.87 9.52
CA MET A 95 5.35 -5.15 9.54
C MET A 95 5.97 -5.06 10.94
N PHE A 96 5.17 -5.24 11.98
CA PHE A 96 5.64 -5.27 13.36
C PHE A 96 6.08 -6.68 13.76
N SER A 97 7.23 -6.77 14.42
CA SER A 97 7.81 -8.05 14.85
C SER A 97 8.65 -7.88 16.10
N ALA A 98 8.72 -8.91 16.94
CA ALA A 98 9.62 -8.91 18.09
C ALA A 98 11.03 -9.36 17.67
N SER A 99 12.03 -8.48 17.77
CA SER A 99 13.44 -8.84 17.48
C SER A 99 14.02 -9.86 18.48
N THR A 100 13.44 -9.94 19.67
CA THR A 100 13.86 -10.84 20.76
C THR A 100 13.50 -12.30 20.52
N VAL A 101 12.51 -12.57 19.65
CA VAL A 101 12.02 -13.92 19.36
C VAL A 101 12.09 -14.15 17.86
N LYS A 102 12.91 -15.13 17.46
CA LYS A 102 13.04 -15.53 16.05
C LYS A 102 12.41 -16.90 15.84
N ILE A 103 11.76 -17.06 14.70
CA ILE A 103 11.28 -18.34 14.20
C ILE A 103 12.21 -18.83 13.10
N ASP A 104 12.28 -20.15 12.95
CA ASP A 104 12.97 -20.76 11.81
C ASP A 104 12.08 -20.73 10.58
N VAL A 105 12.53 -20.02 9.55
CA VAL A 105 11.94 -19.98 8.22
C VAL A 105 12.99 -20.49 7.26
N ASP A 106 12.84 -21.76 6.85
CA ASP A 106 13.72 -22.44 5.89
C ASP A 106 15.22 -22.38 6.27
N GLY A 107 15.54 -22.56 7.55
CA GLY A 107 16.91 -22.54 8.07
C GLY A 107 17.41 -21.16 8.48
N ALA A 108 16.62 -20.10 8.28
CA ALA A 108 16.96 -18.73 8.67
C ALA A 108 16.12 -18.26 9.87
N GLY A 109 16.79 -17.63 10.85
CA GLY A 109 16.11 -17.00 11.98
C GLY A 109 15.47 -15.67 11.60
N VAL A 110 14.14 -15.65 11.46
CA VAL A 110 13.35 -14.47 11.10
C VAL A 110 12.62 -13.94 12.35
N PRO A 111 12.62 -12.62 12.62
CA PRO A 111 11.84 -12.05 13.71
C PRO A 111 10.36 -12.44 13.62
N MET A 112 9.80 -12.91 14.74
CA MET A 112 8.41 -13.33 14.80
C MET A 112 7.50 -12.11 14.67
N ALA A 113 6.53 -12.15 13.76
CA ALA A 113 5.55 -11.09 13.62
C ALA A 113 4.72 -10.96 14.90
N ALA A 114 4.39 -9.73 15.27
CA ALA A 114 3.72 -9.42 16.52
C ALA A 114 2.62 -8.38 16.30
N VAL A 115 1.54 -8.53 17.05
CA VAL A 115 0.42 -7.59 17.05
C VAL A 115 0.92 -6.22 17.46
N CYS A 116 0.57 -5.16 16.73
CA CYS A 116 1.13 -3.83 16.98
C CYS A 116 0.58 -3.15 18.26
N PHE A 117 -0.59 -3.55 18.75
CA PHE A 117 -1.17 -3.01 19.98
C PHE A 117 -0.87 -3.93 21.18
N PRO A 118 -0.42 -3.38 22.32
CA PRO A 118 -0.05 -4.18 23.47
C PRO A 118 -1.25 -4.86 24.11
N CYS A 119 -1.05 -6.09 24.61
CA CYS A 119 -2.06 -6.85 25.34
C CYS A 119 -3.41 -6.99 24.61
N ASN A 120 -3.41 -7.00 23.27
CA ASN A 120 -4.60 -7.09 22.44
C ASN A 120 -4.39 -8.11 21.31
N PHE A 121 -5.48 -8.55 20.67
CA PHE A 121 -5.49 -9.41 19.50
C PHE A 121 -5.63 -8.62 18.19
N VAL A 122 -5.90 -7.32 18.27
CA VAL A 122 -6.06 -6.44 17.12
C VAL A 122 -4.70 -5.90 16.68
N SER A 123 -4.38 -5.97 15.40
CA SER A 123 -3.17 -5.42 14.78
C SER A 123 -3.50 -4.62 13.52
N MET A 124 -2.48 -4.03 12.92
CA MET A 124 -2.53 -3.41 11.61
C MET A 124 -1.50 -4.05 10.68
N ASN A 125 -1.94 -4.50 9.51
CA ASN A 125 -1.08 -4.94 8.43
C ASN A 125 -0.97 -3.87 7.34
N GLN A 126 0.18 -3.88 6.67
CA GLN A 126 0.44 -3.09 5.48
C GLN A 126 -0.27 -3.74 4.29
N ALA A 127 -1.22 -3.04 3.68
CA ALA A 127 -1.99 -3.54 2.57
C ALA A 127 -1.48 -2.98 1.23
N CYS A 128 -1.75 -3.71 0.15
CA CYS A 128 -1.55 -3.23 -1.21
C CYS A 128 -2.58 -2.14 -1.52
N ASN A 129 -2.11 -0.92 -1.76
CA ASN A 129 -2.94 0.21 -2.13
C ASN A 129 -2.24 1.05 -3.19
N ASP A 130 -3.01 1.88 -3.89
CA ASP A 130 -2.48 2.90 -4.80
C ASP A 130 -2.52 4.28 -4.12
N PRO A 131 -1.53 5.16 -4.37
CA PRO A 131 -0.34 4.95 -5.21
C PRO A 131 0.80 4.19 -4.51
N CYS A 132 0.64 3.88 -3.22
CA CYS A 132 1.62 3.14 -2.44
C CYS A 132 0.93 2.30 -1.37
N ASN A 133 1.63 1.29 -0.88
CA ASN A 133 1.16 0.47 0.23
C ASN A 133 1.06 1.33 1.50
N TYR A 134 0.06 1.08 2.33
CA TYR A 134 -0.09 1.73 3.63
C TYR A 134 -0.87 0.83 4.60
N PRO A 135 -0.79 1.06 5.93
CA PRO A 135 -1.39 0.16 6.90
C PRO A 135 -2.90 0.45 7.00
N SER A 136 -3.69 -0.30 6.24
CA SER A 136 -5.16 -0.20 6.20
C SER A 136 -5.89 -1.46 6.65
N ASP A 137 -5.17 -2.57 6.80
CA ASP A 137 -5.77 -3.84 7.14
C ASP A 137 -5.84 -4.01 8.64
N VAL A 138 -7.06 -4.01 9.18
CA VAL A 138 -7.30 -4.33 10.57
C VAL A 138 -7.32 -5.84 10.72
N VAL A 139 -6.41 -6.35 11.54
CA VAL A 139 -6.17 -7.78 11.71
C VAL A 139 -6.63 -8.22 13.09
N ILE A 140 -7.24 -9.40 13.18
CA ILE A 140 -7.57 -10.06 14.44
C ILE A 140 -6.80 -11.38 14.51
N SER A 141 -5.76 -11.42 15.35
CA SER A 141 -4.87 -12.56 15.55
C SER A 141 -4.99 -13.10 16.99
N PRO A 142 -6.05 -13.85 17.32
CA PRO A 142 -6.28 -14.35 18.67
C PRO A 142 -5.36 -15.53 18.98
N ASN A 143 -4.48 -15.39 19.97
CA ASN A 143 -3.71 -16.51 20.52
C ASN A 143 -3.13 -16.19 21.90
N SER A 144 -2.63 -17.23 22.58
CA SER A 144 -2.07 -17.15 23.94
C SER A 144 -0.55 -16.90 23.98
N VAL A 145 0.12 -16.82 22.84
CA VAL A 145 1.58 -16.69 22.80
C VAL A 145 1.97 -15.23 22.72
N VAL A 146 2.74 -14.82 23.72
CA VAL A 146 3.21 -13.45 23.89
C VAL A 146 4.69 -13.39 23.62
N VAL A 147 5.12 -12.35 22.89
CA VAL A 147 6.51 -12.08 22.55
C VAL A 147 7.02 -10.80 23.21
N GLY A 148 8.33 -10.78 23.47
CA GLY A 148 9.03 -9.65 24.09
C GLY A 148 9.22 -8.52 23.09
N PHE A 149 8.24 -7.64 22.95
CA PHE A 149 8.31 -6.49 22.06
C PHE A 149 8.97 -5.30 22.77
N THR A 150 9.89 -4.63 22.09
CA THR A 150 10.63 -3.48 22.60
C THR A 150 10.20 -2.19 21.90
N PRO A 151 10.49 -1.01 22.47
CA PRO A 151 10.29 0.25 21.74
C PRO A 151 11.10 0.33 20.44
N GLY A 152 12.25 -0.35 20.36
CA GLY A 152 13.03 -0.46 19.12
C GLY A 152 12.30 -1.23 18.02
N ASP A 153 11.53 -2.25 18.39
CA ASP A 153 10.72 -3.03 17.45
C ASP A 153 9.58 -2.19 16.84
N TYR A 154 9.01 -1.25 17.60
CA TYR A 154 8.06 -0.27 17.08
C TYR A 154 8.69 0.63 16.03
N ALA A 155 9.84 1.21 16.35
CA ALA A 155 10.57 2.07 15.42
C ALA A 155 10.96 1.31 14.14
N ALA A 156 11.45 0.07 14.29
CA ALA A 156 11.78 -0.79 13.16
C ALA A 156 10.55 -1.12 12.31
N GLY A 157 9.40 -1.42 12.92
CA GLY A 157 8.15 -1.66 12.20
C GLY A 157 7.67 -0.43 11.40
N LEU A 158 7.72 0.75 12.00
CA LEU A 158 7.35 2.01 11.34
C LEU A 158 8.30 2.36 10.19
N VAL A 159 9.61 2.17 10.38
CA VAL A 159 10.61 2.35 9.30
C VAL A 159 10.37 1.32 8.19
N GLY A 160 10.04 0.07 8.53
CA GLY A 160 9.68 -0.96 7.57
C GLY A 160 8.46 -0.58 6.74
N ILE A 161 7.41 -0.06 7.36
CA ILE A 161 6.22 0.48 6.69
C ILE A 161 6.62 1.60 5.73
N ALA A 162 7.37 2.60 6.20
CA ALA A 162 7.79 3.72 5.38
C ALA A 162 8.65 3.29 4.17
N ALA A 163 9.55 2.32 4.36
CA ALA A 163 10.37 1.77 3.30
C ALA A 163 9.55 0.99 2.27
N ASP A 164 8.64 0.11 2.70
CA ASP A 164 7.75 -0.66 1.80
C ASP A 164 6.79 0.28 1.03
N SER A 165 6.23 1.29 1.70
CA SER A 165 5.46 2.36 1.07
C SER A 165 6.28 3.15 0.04
N ALA A 166 7.53 3.49 0.33
CA ALA A 166 8.39 4.22 -0.60
C ALA A 166 8.76 3.37 -1.83
N VAL A 167 9.12 2.10 -1.63
CA VAL A 167 9.44 1.17 -2.72
C VAL A 167 8.22 0.94 -3.61
N SER A 168 7.05 0.69 -3.00
CA SER A 168 5.80 0.52 -3.75
C SER A 168 5.42 1.80 -4.50
N PHE A 169 5.56 2.98 -3.92
CA PHE A 169 5.31 4.25 -4.61
C PHE A 169 6.17 4.41 -5.87
N VAL A 170 7.48 4.12 -5.76
CA VAL A 170 8.40 4.20 -6.90
C VAL A 170 8.06 3.14 -7.94
N ALA A 171 7.77 1.91 -7.53
CA ALA A 171 7.35 0.83 -8.42
C ALA A 171 6.05 1.18 -9.15
N SER A 172 5.07 1.77 -8.48
CA SER A 172 3.81 2.21 -9.07
C SER A 172 4.00 3.37 -10.05
N LYS A 173 4.92 4.30 -9.79
CA LYS A 173 5.24 5.36 -10.77
C LYS A 173 5.89 4.82 -12.03
N ILE A 174 6.84 3.90 -11.90
CA ILE A 174 7.53 3.29 -13.05
C ILE A 174 6.58 2.36 -13.81
N GLY A 175 5.89 1.47 -13.09
CA GLY A 175 4.90 0.56 -13.65
C GLY A 175 3.73 1.29 -14.29
N GLY A 176 3.27 2.39 -13.69
CA GLY A 176 2.22 3.25 -14.24
C GLY A 176 2.62 3.91 -15.55
N ALA A 177 3.87 4.34 -15.71
CA ALA A 177 4.36 4.87 -16.98
C ALA A 177 4.34 3.81 -18.10
N VAL A 178 4.85 2.61 -17.81
CA VAL A 178 4.84 1.49 -18.77
C VAL A 178 3.42 1.00 -19.06
N ALA A 179 2.56 0.92 -18.03
CA ALA A 179 1.17 0.52 -18.17
C ALA A 179 0.34 1.55 -18.93
N ALA A 180 0.61 2.85 -18.79
CA ALA A 180 -0.04 3.89 -19.58
C ALA A 180 0.30 3.77 -21.08
N ASP A 181 1.54 3.44 -21.42
CA ASP A 181 1.96 3.20 -22.81
C ASP A 181 1.29 1.94 -23.39
N VAL A 182 1.20 0.86 -22.61
CA VAL A 182 0.55 -0.39 -23.04
C VAL A 182 -0.98 -0.23 -23.08
N MET A 183 -1.60 0.42 -22.10
CA MET A 183 -3.04 0.69 -22.06
C MET A 183 -3.46 1.73 -23.10
N SER A 184 -2.64 2.71 -23.46
CA SER A 184 -2.98 3.60 -24.58
C SER A 184 -2.95 2.85 -25.92
N ALA A 185 -2.04 1.87 -26.08
CA ALA A 185 -1.95 1.04 -27.28
C ALA A 185 -3.06 -0.04 -27.36
N VAL A 186 -3.44 -0.66 -26.24
CA VAL A 186 -4.34 -1.82 -26.17
C VAL A 186 -5.73 -1.46 -25.64
N GLY A 187 -5.81 -0.50 -24.72
CA GLY A 187 -7.03 -0.07 -24.03
C GLY A 187 -8.07 0.52 -24.97
N GLY A 188 -7.68 1.22 -26.04
CA GLY A 188 -8.62 1.62 -27.09
C GLY A 188 -9.36 0.44 -27.74
N ARG A 189 -8.68 -0.71 -27.87
CA ARG A 189 -9.27 -1.93 -28.44
C ARG A 189 -10.12 -2.68 -27.43
N ILE A 190 -9.67 -2.82 -26.19
CA ILE A 190 -10.43 -3.52 -25.13
C ILE A 190 -11.66 -2.71 -24.72
N ALA A 191 -11.52 -1.39 -24.51
CA ALA A 191 -12.64 -0.52 -24.21
C ALA A 191 -13.66 -0.55 -25.35
N SER A 192 -13.24 -0.50 -26.62
CA SER A 192 -14.17 -0.62 -27.76
C SER A 192 -14.89 -1.98 -27.82
N ALA A 193 -14.25 -3.07 -27.40
CA ALA A 193 -14.85 -4.40 -27.38
C ALA A 193 -15.83 -4.57 -26.21
N MET A 194 -15.48 -4.09 -25.02
CA MET A 194 -16.37 -4.10 -23.85
C MET A 194 -17.55 -3.15 -24.04
N LEU A 195 -17.33 -1.95 -24.60
CA LEU A 195 -18.41 -1.02 -24.92
C LEU A 195 -19.36 -1.67 -25.92
N ARG A 196 -18.87 -2.29 -27.00
CA ARG A 196 -19.70 -3.04 -27.96
C ARG A 196 -20.52 -4.14 -27.30
N LYS A 197 -19.91 -4.92 -26.41
CA LYS A 197 -20.62 -6.00 -25.70
C LYS A 197 -21.68 -5.45 -24.75
N TRP A 198 -21.37 -4.37 -24.03
CA TRP A 198 -22.31 -3.68 -23.15
C TRP A 198 -23.46 -3.02 -23.93
N THR A 199 -23.17 -2.38 -25.06
CA THR A 199 -24.20 -1.83 -25.96
C THR A 199 -25.07 -2.94 -26.53
N GLN A 200 -24.51 -4.10 -26.87
CA GLN A 200 -25.29 -5.27 -27.28
C GLN A 200 -26.20 -5.78 -26.17
N GLU A 201 -25.68 -5.98 -24.95
CA GLU A 201 -26.47 -6.43 -23.79
C GLU A 201 -27.58 -5.43 -23.43
N LEU A 202 -27.32 -4.12 -23.50
CA LEU A 202 -28.34 -3.08 -23.33
C LEU A 202 -29.37 -3.05 -24.46
N THR A 203 -28.94 -3.25 -25.70
CA THR A 203 -29.84 -3.31 -26.87
C THR A 203 -30.75 -4.51 -26.78
N GLU A 204 -30.25 -5.66 -26.33
CA GLU A 204 -31.03 -6.88 -26.09
C GLU A 204 -32.01 -6.72 -24.93
N THR A 205 -31.62 -6.00 -23.86
CA THR A 205 -32.43 -5.90 -22.64
C THR A 205 -33.47 -4.77 -22.68
N PHE A 206 -33.16 -3.64 -23.33
CA PHE A 206 -33.97 -2.42 -23.27
C PHE A 206 -34.32 -1.80 -24.64
N GLY A 207 -33.84 -2.39 -25.74
CA GLY A 207 -34.12 -1.96 -27.11
C GLY A 207 -33.21 -0.83 -27.64
N GLU A 208 -33.12 -0.72 -28.97
CA GLU A 208 -32.14 0.16 -29.66
C GLU A 208 -32.25 1.64 -29.29
N LYS A 209 -33.46 2.17 -29.09
CA LYS A 209 -33.65 3.60 -28.79
C LYS A 209 -33.08 3.99 -27.42
N PHE A 210 -33.31 3.16 -26.40
CA PHE A 210 -32.79 3.41 -25.06
C PHE A 210 -31.28 3.17 -24.99
N ALA A 211 -30.78 2.12 -25.63
CA ALA A 211 -29.34 1.87 -25.72
C ALA A 211 -28.61 3.03 -26.41
N LYS A 212 -29.21 3.61 -27.45
CA LYS A 212 -28.65 4.76 -28.16
C LYS A 212 -28.66 6.02 -27.30
N GLU A 213 -29.78 6.37 -26.65
CA GLU A 213 -29.85 7.53 -25.74
C GLU A 213 -28.92 7.38 -24.52
N ALA A 214 -28.81 6.19 -23.93
CA ALA A 214 -27.90 5.93 -22.82
C ALA A 214 -26.43 5.99 -23.24
N THR A 215 -26.10 5.55 -24.45
CA THR A 215 -24.74 5.64 -25.01
C THR A 215 -24.39 7.08 -25.38
N GLU A 216 -25.32 7.84 -25.97
CA GLU A 216 -25.14 9.26 -26.29
C GLU A 216 -25.00 10.09 -25.01
N ALA A 217 -25.84 9.87 -23.99
CA ALA A 217 -25.73 10.54 -22.70
C ALA A 217 -24.43 10.18 -21.94
N ALA A 218 -23.97 8.93 -22.05
CA ALA A 218 -22.68 8.51 -21.50
C ALA A 218 -21.50 9.15 -22.26
N ALA A 219 -21.59 9.27 -23.58
CA ALA A 219 -20.57 9.92 -24.41
C ALA A 219 -20.52 11.43 -24.16
N GLU A 220 -21.65 12.10 -23.99
CA GLU A 220 -21.73 13.52 -23.64
C GLU A 220 -21.19 13.80 -22.24
N ASN A 221 -21.56 12.98 -21.24
CA ASN A 221 -21.00 13.08 -19.88
C ASN A 221 -19.49 12.76 -19.83
N MET A 222 -18.99 11.90 -20.72
CA MET A 222 -17.56 11.69 -20.90
C MET A 222 -16.91 12.91 -21.55
N LEU A 223 -17.51 13.51 -22.59
CA LEU A 223 -16.94 14.68 -23.26
C LEU A 223 -16.83 15.87 -22.28
N GLU A 224 -17.86 16.13 -21.47
CA GLU A 224 -17.87 17.24 -20.52
C GLU A 224 -16.88 17.07 -19.36
N ARG A 225 -16.51 15.84 -18.99
CA ARG A 225 -15.57 15.56 -17.88
C ARG A 225 -14.14 15.28 -18.33
N VAL A 226 -13.96 14.69 -19.49
CA VAL A 226 -12.64 14.36 -20.06
C VAL A 226 -12.02 15.59 -20.72
N VAL A 227 -12.81 16.47 -21.36
CA VAL A 227 -12.27 17.67 -22.00
C VAL A 227 -11.59 18.62 -21.00
N PRO A 228 -12.15 18.94 -19.82
CA PRO A 228 -11.44 19.76 -18.83
C PRO A 228 -10.18 19.09 -18.27
N GLN A 229 -10.18 17.77 -18.08
CA GLN A 229 -9.01 17.04 -17.55
C GLN A 229 -7.88 16.92 -18.59
N VAL A 230 -8.22 16.67 -19.86
CA VAL A 230 -7.25 16.65 -20.97
C VAL A 230 -6.73 18.05 -21.27
N ILE A 231 -7.57 19.09 -21.19
CA ILE A 231 -7.13 20.49 -21.32
C ILE A 231 -6.23 20.88 -20.14
N GLN A 232 -6.53 20.48 -18.90
CA GLN A 232 -5.66 20.75 -17.76
C GLN A 232 -4.33 20.00 -17.83
N GLU A 233 -4.32 18.74 -18.28
CA GLU A 233 -3.09 17.97 -18.43
C GLU A 233 -2.24 18.47 -19.63
N ALA A 234 -2.89 18.87 -20.72
CA ALA A 234 -2.21 19.48 -21.88
C ALA A 234 -1.68 20.89 -21.55
N MET A 235 -2.46 21.73 -20.87
CA MET A 235 -1.99 23.05 -20.41
C MET A 235 -0.91 22.92 -19.33
N GLY A 236 -0.99 21.95 -18.43
CA GLY A 236 0.04 21.67 -17.44
C GLY A 236 1.37 21.23 -18.06
N LYS A 237 1.32 20.39 -19.11
CA LYS A 237 2.51 19.99 -19.88
C LYS A 237 3.10 21.14 -20.71
N VAL A 238 2.28 22.01 -21.30
CA VAL A 238 2.75 23.17 -22.08
C VAL A 238 3.35 24.25 -21.18
N ILE A 239 2.67 24.61 -20.08
CA ILE A 239 3.16 25.60 -19.11
C ILE A 239 4.39 25.07 -18.36
N GLY A 240 4.41 23.78 -18.01
CA GLY A 240 5.56 23.14 -17.37
C GLY A 240 6.80 23.10 -18.27
N ASN A 241 6.64 22.88 -19.58
CA ASN A 241 7.75 22.90 -20.54
C ASN A 241 8.29 24.32 -20.80
N GLU A 242 7.43 25.35 -20.86
CA GLU A 242 7.94 26.72 -21.02
C GLU A 242 8.63 27.24 -19.75
N VAL A 243 8.05 27.04 -18.56
CA VAL A 243 8.64 27.48 -17.29
C VAL A 243 9.95 26.73 -16.98
N GLY A 244 10.02 25.43 -17.33
CA GLY A 244 11.25 24.64 -17.22
C GLY A 244 12.36 25.11 -18.17
N SER A 245 12.02 25.55 -19.39
CA SER A 245 12.99 26.05 -20.38
C SER A 245 13.54 27.45 -20.05
N VAL A 246 12.75 28.29 -19.36
CA VAL A 246 13.19 29.63 -18.94
C VAL A 246 14.07 29.59 -17.68
N ILE A 247 13.84 28.63 -16.78
CA ILE A 247 14.65 28.46 -15.56
C ILE A 247 15.99 27.77 -15.85
N THR A 248 16.08 26.90 -16.86
CA THR A 248 17.33 26.21 -17.23
C THR A 248 18.24 26.99 -18.18
N SER A 249 17.77 28.11 -18.75
CA SER A 249 18.58 28.96 -19.65
C SER A 249 19.18 30.21 -19.00
N THR A 250 18.94 30.46 -17.69
CA THR A 250 19.30 31.75 -17.06
C THR A 250 20.08 31.64 -15.74
N THR A 251 20.99 30.67 -15.59
CA THR A 251 21.99 30.77 -14.51
C THR A 251 23.35 30.17 -14.91
N ASP A 252 24.06 30.91 -15.75
CA ASP A 252 25.52 30.81 -15.86
C ASP A 252 26.16 31.40 -14.59
N GLU A 253 27.13 30.67 -14.04
CA GLU A 253 28.03 31.11 -12.96
C GLU A 253 28.77 32.41 -13.31
N PRO A 254 29.25 33.13 -12.27
CA PRO A 254 30.67 33.47 -12.31
C PRO A 254 31.44 33.15 -11.02
N LYS A 255 32.66 32.67 -11.27
CA LYS A 255 33.79 32.46 -10.35
C LYS A 255 34.16 33.72 -9.55
N GLY A 256 34.67 33.53 -8.32
CA GLY A 256 35.60 34.50 -7.72
C GLY A 256 35.77 34.54 -6.20
N GLN A 257 36.61 33.64 -5.66
CA GLN A 257 37.64 33.85 -4.60
C GLN A 257 37.29 34.34 -3.16
N PRO A 258 38.20 34.10 -2.17
CA PRO A 258 37.86 33.75 -0.79
C PRO A 258 38.13 34.88 0.24
N VAL A 259 37.38 34.90 1.35
CA VAL A 259 37.74 35.69 2.54
C VAL A 259 37.34 34.99 3.86
N SER A 260 38.32 35.01 4.75
CA SER A 260 38.52 34.62 6.16
C SER A 260 37.41 34.70 7.23
N ASN A 261 37.59 33.80 8.22
CA ASN A 261 37.54 33.95 9.70
C ASN A 261 36.30 34.47 10.45
N SER A 262 35.74 33.61 11.32
CA SER A 262 35.51 33.82 12.78
C SER A 262 34.92 32.54 13.40
N ARG A 263 35.56 31.85 14.37
CA ARG A 263 35.34 31.94 15.85
C ARG A 263 33.91 32.32 16.23
N SER A 264 33.20 31.76 17.20
CA SER A 264 33.33 30.80 18.33
C SER A 264 31.91 30.20 18.52
N SER A 265 31.55 29.24 19.36
CA SER A 265 31.96 28.83 20.69
C SER A 265 31.18 27.56 21.04
N THR A 266 31.85 26.69 21.77
CA THR A 266 31.35 25.54 22.54
C THR A 266 30.49 25.95 23.75
N SER A 267 29.49 25.13 24.06
CA SER A 267 28.98 24.85 25.43
C SER A 267 28.13 23.58 25.33
N GLU A 268 28.59 22.39 25.70
CA GLU A 268 28.72 21.85 27.07
C GLU A 268 27.52 22.13 27.99
N LEU A 269 26.74 21.07 28.25
CA LEU A 269 25.88 20.85 29.43
C LEU A 269 25.74 19.33 29.55
N SER A 270 26.68 18.66 30.22
CA SER A 270 26.74 18.39 31.67
C SER A 270 25.69 17.37 32.14
N ASN A 271 26.20 16.19 32.45
CA ASN A 271 25.55 15.12 33.20
C ASN A 271 24.96 15.64 34.52
N ASN A 272 23.81 15.08 34.91
CA ASN A 272 23.46 14.96 36.32
C ASN A 272 22.84 13.58 36.56
N THR A 273 23.66 12.70 37.11
CA THR A 273 23.25 11.51 37.87
C THR A 273 22.76 11.94 39.25
N ASP A 274 22.15 11.01 39.97
CA ASP A 274 21.85 11.05 41.42
C ASP A 274 20.45 11.54 41.79
N ASN A 275 19.49 10.60 41.81
CA ASN A 275 18.76 10.30 43.05
C ASN A 275 18.01 8.97 42.95
N ALA A 276 18.42 8.04 43.81
CA ALA A 276 17.82 6.74 44.02
C ALA A 276 16.56 6.82 44.90
N ALA A 277 15.66 5.86 44.74
CA ALA A 277 14.83 5.33 45.84
C ALA A 277 14.57 3.84 45.59
N PRO A 278 14.86 2.94 46.55
CA PRO A 278 14.49 1.53 46.45
C PRO A 278 13.02 1.34 46.87
N ILE A 279 12.23 0.64 46.04
CA ILE A 279 10.89 0.19 46.42
C ILE A 279 11.01 -1.24 46.95
N HIS A 280 10.90 -1.36 48.27
CA HIS A 280 10.53 -2.57 49.01
C HIS A 280 9.02 -2.58 49.21
N VAL A 281 8.32 -3.66 48.80
CA VAL A 281 7.10 -4.22 49.45
C VAL A 281 7.03 -5.68 48.95
N ALA A 282 7.41 -6.69 49.73
CA ALA A 282 6.74 -7.39 50.85
C ALA A 282 5.89 -8.60 50.36
N ASP A 283 5.93 -9.64 51.18
CA ASP A 283 5.56 -11.05 50.96
C ASP A 283 4.12 -11.32 50.50
#